data_AF-A0A9W6YYZ2-F1
#
_entry.id   AF-A0A9W6YYZ2-F1
#
_cell.length_a   1.000
_cell.length_b   1.000
_cell.length_c   1.000
_cell.angle_alpha   90.00
_cell.angle_beta   90.00
_cell.angle_gamma   90.00
#
_symmetry.space_group_name_H-M   'P 1'
#
loop_
_entity.id
_entity.type
_entity.pdbx_description
1 polymer ?
#
loop_
_entity_poly.entity_id
_entity_poly.type
_entity_poly.pdbx_seq_one_letter_code
_entity_poly.pdbx_strand_id
1 'polypeptide(L)' 'MRLKLRDELVKLGTPGTWNHIVEQQGMFSFTGLTPVQVERCEKEHGVYLVGSGRISVAGLNEGNYKRVAKAFDEVVRNV' A
#
# COMPACT_ATOMS: atom_id res chain seq x y z
N MET A 1 -9.98 6.70 -4.18
CA MET A 1 -8.61 6.48 -3.66
C MET A 1 -8.02 5.13 -4.06
N ARG A 2 -8.77 4.03 -4.01
CA ARG A 2 -8.30 2.70 -4.45
C ARG A 2 -7.64 2.71 -5.84
N LEU A 3 -8.37 3.23 -6.84
CA LEU A 3 -7.85 3.37 -8.21
C LEU A 3 -6.55 4.17 -8.23
N LYS A 4 -6.51 5.35 -7.59
CA LYS A 4 -5.31 6.18 -7.53
C LYS A 4 -4.10 5.49 -6.90
N LEU A 5 -4.30 4.76 -5.80
CA LEU A 5 -3.22 4.00 -5.17
C LEU A 5 -2.71 2.88 -6.10
N ARG A 6 -3.63 2.10 -6.68
CA ARG A 6 -3.29 1.03 -7.62
C ARG A 6 -2.56 1.57 -8.85
N ASP A 7 -3.09 2.64 -9.45
CA ASP A 7 -2.53 3.27 -10.65
C ASP A 7 -1.12 3.81 -10.38
N GLU A 8 -0.88 4.41 -9.20
CA GLU A 8 0.45 4.89 -8.82
C GLU A 8 1.43 3.72 -8.61
N LEU A 9 1.01 2.61 -8.01
CA LEU A 9 1.85 1.40 -7.88
C LEU A 9 2.20 0.78 -9.24
N VAL A 10 1.23 0.74 -10.16
CA VAL A 10 1.46 0.29 -11.54
C VAL A 10 2.43 1.23 -12.26
N LYS A 11 2.27 2.55 -12.07
CA LYS A 11 3.16 3.56 -12.65
C LYS A 11 4.59 3.48 -12.11
N LEU A 12 4.76 3.16 -10.82
CA LEU A 12 6.07 2.91 -10.20
C LEU A 12 6.68 1.56 -10.65
N GLY A 13 5.91 0.71 -11.34
CA GLY A 13 6.35 -0.61 -11.77
C GLY A 13 6.61 -1.54 -10.59
N THR A 14 5.88 -1.37 -9.49
CA THR A 14 6.05 -2.16 -8.26
C THR A 14 5.83 -3.64 -8.55
N PRO A 15 6.75 -4.54 -8.15
CA PRO A 15 6.62 -5.98 -8.40
C PRO A 15 5.28 -6.56 -7.91
N GLY A 16 4.76 -7.54 -8.66
CA GLY A 16 3.49 -8.20 -8.36
C GLY A 16 2.27 -7.53 -9.00
N THR A 17 1.09 -8.02 -8.63
CA THR A 17 -0.20 -7.49 -9.12
C THR A 17 -0.94 -6.77 -8.01
N TRP A 18 -1.51 -5.60 -8.33
CA TRP A 18 -2.18 -4.73 -7.35
C TRP A 18 -3.69 -4.54 -7.61
N ASN A 19 -4.27 -5.34 -8.51
CA ASN A 19 -5.68 -5.23 -8.91
C ASN A 19 -6.65 -5.56 -7.76
N HIS A 20 -6.24 -6.40 -6.82
CA HIS A 20 -7.05 -6.74 -5.65
C HIS A 20 -7.40 -5.52 -4.78
N ILE A 21 -6.60 -4.45 -4.80
CA ILE A 21 -6.91 -3.20 -4.08
C ILE A 21 -8.18 -2.54 -4.63
N VAL A 22 -8.46 -2.69 -5.93
CA VAL A 22 -9.64 -2.09 -6.58
C VAL A 22 -10.82 -3.06 -6.65
N GLU A 23 -10.56 -4.36 -6.71
CA GLU A 23 -11.60 -5.41 -6.71
C GLU A 23 -12.26 -5.55 -5.33
N GLN A 24 -11.52 -5.31 -4.25
CA GLN A 24 -12.05 -5.34 -2.89
C GLN A 24 -12.96 -4.13 -2.60
N GLN A 25 -14.10 -4.38 -1.95
CA GLN A 25 -15.07 -3.36 -1.56
C GLN A 25 -15.02 -3.01 -0.06
N GLY A 26 -15.61 -1.87 0.30
CA GLY A 26 -15.68 -1.39 1.69
C GLY A 26 -14.54 -0.45 2.08
N MET A 27 -14.39 -0.22 3.40
CA MET A 27 -13.42 0.73 3.95
C MET A 27 -12.00 0.18 4.07
N PHE A 28 -11.84 -1.13 4.06
CA PHE A 28 -10.56 -1.81 4.28
C PHE A 28 -10.08 -2.53 3.03
N SER A 29 -8.76 -2.70 2.91
CA SER A 29 -8.17 -3.53 1.87
C SER A 29 -7.03 -4.35 2.46
N PHE A 30 -6.90 -5.60 2.02
CA PHE A 30 -5.68 -6.38 2.23
C PHE A 30 -4.70 -6.06 1.10
N THR A 31 -3.53 -5.55 1.45
CA THR A 31 -2.50 -5.13 0.48
C THR A 31 -1.69 -6.30 -0.07
N GLY A 32 -1.61 -7.41 0.66
CA GLY A 32 -0.72 -8.53 0.35
C GLY A 32 0.71 -8.33 0.87
N LEU A 33 0.99 -7.22 1.55
CA LEU A 33 2.27 -7.01 2.21
C LEU A 33 2.48 -8.02 3.35
N THR A 34 3.69 -8.56 3.44
CA THR A 34 4.08 -9.47 4.52
C THR A 34 4.26 -8.69 5.83
N PRO A 35 4.22 -9.36 7.00
CA PRO A 35 4.46 -8.69 8.28
C PRO A 35 5.79 -7.91 8.33
N VAL A 36 6.85 -8.44 7.69
CA VAL A 36 8.16 -7.78 7.61
C VAL A 36 8.09 -6.49 6.78
N GLN A 37 7.37 -6.52 5.66
CA GLN A 37 7.15 -5.33 4.82
C GLN A 37 6.30 -4.27 5.53
N VAL A 38 5.30 -4.70 6.32
CA VAL A 38 4.48 -3.80 7.14
C VAL A 38 5.32 -3.13 8.23
N GLU A 39 6.16 -3.90 8.93
CA GLU A 39 7.06 -3.35 9.96
C GLU A 39 8.03 -2.32 9.36
N ARG A 40 8.57 -2.60 8.16
CA ARG A 40 9.43 -1.66 7.45
C ARG A 40 8.69 -0.39 7.01
N CYS A 41 7.45 -0.51 6.54
CA CYS A 41 6.60 0.64 6.24
C CYS A 41 6.43 1.57 7.45
N GLU A 42 6.26 0.99 8.64
CA GLU A 42 6.15 1.74 9.88
C GLU A 42 7.48 2.42 10.24
N LYS A 43 8.57 1.65 10.31
CA LYS A 43 9.87 2.15 10.80
C LYS A 43 10.54 3.16 9.87
N GLU A 44 10.50 2.93 8.57
CA GLU A 44 11.28 3.72 7.61
C GLU A 44 10.45 4.82 6.93
N HIS A 45 9.14 4.59 6.78
CA HIS A 45 8.27 5.50 6.02
C HIS A 45 7.21 6.19 6.87
N GLY A 46 7.02 5.78 8.12
CA GLY A 46 5.95 6.27 9.00
C GLY A 46 4.56 5.94 8.46
N VAL A 47 4.42 4.83 7.72
CA VAL A 47 3.16 4.35 7.18
C VAL A 47 2.70 3.17 8.05
N TYR A 48 1.62 3.38 8.79
CA TYR A 48 1.11 2.40 9.75
C TYR A 48 -0.02 1.57 9.14
N LEU A 49 0.14 0.25 9.15
CA LEU A 49 -0.85 -0.72 8.72
C LEU A 49 -1.09 -1.73 9.84
N VAL A 50 -2.16 -2.53 9.73
CA VAL A 50 -2.29 -3.72 10.58
C VAL A 50 -1.26 -4.75 10.11
N GLY A 51 -0.60 -5.46 11.02
CA GLY A 51 0.43 -6.47 10.72
C GLY A 51 0.01 -7.58 9.74
N SER A 52 -1.30 -7.77 9.53
CA SER A 52 -1.86 -8.64 8.48
C SER A 52 -1.83 -8.03 7.06
N GLY A 53 -1.20 -6.87 6.87
CA GLY A 53 -1.22 -6.12 5.63
C GLY A 53 -2.55 -5.41 5.34
N ARG A 54 -3.47 -5.35 6.31
CA ARG A 54 -4.76 -4.66 6.17
C ARG A 54 -4.60 -3.15 6.34
N ILE A 55 -5.10 -2.38 5.37
CA ILE A 55 -5.16 -0.90 5.39
C ILE A 55 -6.57 -0.37 5.49
N SER A 56 -6.70 0.83 6.07
CA SER A 56 -7.89 1.67 5.93
C SER A 56 -7.75 2.54 4.69
N VAL A 57 -8.54 2.27 3.66
CA VAL A 57 -8.55 3.05 2.41
C VAL A 57 -9.11 4.46 2.66
N ALA A 58 -9.96 4.62 3.68
CA ALA A 58 -10.49 5.91 4.09
C ALA A 58 -9.40 6.87 4.63
N GLY A 59 -8.25 6.34 5.08
CA GLY A 59 -7.11 7.16 5.51
C GLY A 59 -6.29 7.74 4.35
N LEU A 60 -6.57 7.33 3.11
CA LEU A 60 -5.90 7.84 1.91
C LEU A 60 -6.59 9.10 1.39
N ASN A 61 -5.80 10.05 0.92
CA ASN A 61 -6.24 11.29 0.30
C ASN A 61 -5.22 11.76 -0.74
N GLU A 62 -5.55 12.81 -1.49
CA GLU A 62 -4.68 13.36 -2.56
C GLU A 62 -3.28 13.77 -2.08
N GLY A 63 -3.14 14.14 -0.80
CA GLY A 63 -1.88 14.57 -0.22
C GLY A 63 -0.96 13.42 0.18
N ASN A 64 -1.48 12.22 0.45
CA ASN A 64 -0.69 11.12 1.01
C ASN A 64 -0.60 9.87 0.12
N TYR A 65 -1.53 9.63 -0.81
CA TYR A 65 -1.59 8.34 -1.52
C TYR A 65 -0.29 8.02 -2.30
N LYS A 66 0.36 9.04 -2.87
CA LYS A 66 1.63 8.87 -3.58
C LYS A 66 2.78 8.51 -2.65
N ARG A 67 2.81 9.09 -1.45
CA ARG A 67 3.82 8.74 -0.43
C ARG A 67 3.63 7.30 0.02
N VAL A 68 2.38 6.88 0.24
CA VAL A 68 2.05 5.49 0.59
C VAL A 68 2.45 4.54 -0.55
N ALA A 69 2.14 4.87 -1.80
CA ALA A 69 2.54 4.05 -2.95
C ALA A 69 4.07 3.88 -3.05
N LYS A 70 4.83 4.96 -2.83
CA LYS A 70 6.30 4.91 -2.81
C LYS A 70 6.85 4.06 -1.66
N ALA A 71 6.25 4.15 -0.47
CA ALA A 71 6.63 3.31 0.65
C ALA A 71 6.39 1.83 0.31
N PHE A 72 5.25 1.50 -0.28
CA PHE A 72 4.95 0.13 -0.71
C PHE A 72 5.93 -0.36 -1.78
N ASP A 73 6.26 0.47 -2.77
CA ASP A 73 7.24 0.11 -3.81
C ASP A 73 8.61 -0.20 -3.21
N GLU A 74 9.08 0.63 -2.29
CA GLU A 74 10.37 0.46 -1.61
C GLU A 74 10.42 -0.85 -0.82
N VAL A 75 9.44 -1.09 0.06
CA VAL A 75 9.44 -2.29 0.90
C VAL A 75 9.21 -3.58 0.10
N VAL A 76 8.55 -3.50 -1.06
CA VAL A 76 8.36 -4.68 -1.92
C VAL A 76 9.66 -5.05 -2.64
N ARG A 77 10.53 -4.07 -2.93
CA ARG A 77 11.81 -4.30 -3.58
C ARG A 77 12.95 -4.65 -2.62
N ASN A 78 12.90 -4.13 -1.39
CA ASN A 78 14.02 -4.13 -0.46
C ASN A 78 13.75 -4.92 0.84
N VAL A 79 13.02 -6.03 0.75
CA VAL A 79 12.77 -6.96 1.87
C VAL A 79 13.19 -8.36 1.52
#